data_AF-A0A3D3JT58-F1
#
_entry.id   AF-A0A3D3JT58-F1
#
_cell.length_a   1.000
_cell.length_b   1.000
_cell.length_c   1.000
_cell.angle_alpha   90.00
_cell.angle_beta   90.00
_cell.angle_gamma   90.00
#
_symmetry.space_group_name_H-M   'P 1'
#
loop_
_entity.id
_entity.type
_entity.pdbx_description
1 polymer ?
#
loop_
_entity_poly.entity_id
_entity_poly.type
_entity_poly.pdbx_seq_one_letter_code
_entity_poly.pdbx_strand_id
1 'polypeptide(L)'
;MNRILHAVTILFLAVAVAADEPRQTHSDSQVPEMIDLDDLQPFGVASSREITTLIRQLGAKQFKARESAQNTLESLGMIAVPRLEAARGIKDPEVRMRLRDICQAIRADAKWRIRVLKSYMKASLPNDNYSINRKGEYHCEVKLFAGAGSDLSFLLGMPVVELRVHKCTSNVDLAPLVGMPLQRLTIYCDKLTNISHLAGLPLRRVVLSGGRGDMPLRDIRSLADQSLQHLDIGKTMVTDLTPLKSCNLSTIVFNSNRVTNGVEVLRDMAGLQSINDTAAKTFWQTYDESIR
;
A
#
# COMPACT_ATOMS: atom_id res chain seq x y z
N MET A 1 -19.91 -24.23 -10.69
CA MET A 1 -20.45 -24.48 -9.33
C MET A 1 -19.26 -24.84 -8.44
N ASN A 2 -19.12 -24.14 -7.33
CA ASN A 2 -18.15 -24.34 -6.22
C ASN A 2 -16.65 -24.09 -6.47
N ARG A 3 -16.23 -22.84 -6.25
CA ARG A 3 -14.91 -22.50 -5.69
C ARG A 3 -15.13 -21.80 -4.35
N ILE A 4 -15.00 -22.51 -3.23
CA ILE A 4 -14.87 -21.91 -1.88
C ILE A 4 -14.00 -22.83 -1.00
N LEU A 5 -12.99 -22.21 -0.38
CA LEU A 5 -12.19 -22.59 0.81
C LEU A 5 -11.27 -23.84 0.77
N HIS A 6 -9.97 -23.62 0.99
CA HIS A 6 -9.33 -23.73 2.32
C HIS A 6 -7.92 -23.10 2.24
N ALA A 7 -7.68 -22.05 3.02
CA ALA A 7 -6.88 -22.06 4.26
C ALA A 7 -5.40 -21.71 4.01
N VAL A 8 -5.06 -20.43 4.20
CA VAL A 8 -3.68 -19.96 4.35
C VAL A 8 -3.33 -20.05 5.82
N THR A 9 -2.28 -20.79 6.15
CA THR A 9 -1.77 -20.95 7.52
C THR A 9 -0.24 -20.97 7.46
N ILE A 10 0.38 -19.89 7.99
CA ILE A 10 1.66 -19.83 8.76
C ILE A 10 2.96 -20.14 7.98
N LEU A 11 4.18 -19.66 8.26
CA LEU A 11 4.89 -18.53 8.90
C LEU A 11 6.40 -18.92 8.81
N PHE A 12 7.29 -17.93 8.95
CA PHE A 12 8.77 -17.95 9.10
C PHE A 12 9.55 -19.23 9.57
N LEU A 13 10.73 -19.39 8.91
CA LEU A 13 12.08 -19.87 9.32
C LEU A 13 12.32 -20.97 10.40
N ALA A 14 13.12 -21.96 9.95
CA ALA A 14 14.30 -22.65 10.55
C ALA A 14 14.14 -23.78 11.60
N VAL A 15 14.67 -24.98 11.29
CA VAL A 15 15.83 -25.70 11.90
C VAL A 15 15.86 -27.16 11.41
N ALA A 16 17.05 -27.67 11.13
CA ALA A 16 17.35 -29.03 10.66
C ALA A 16 17.26 -30.09 11.77
N VAL A 17 16.72 -31.27 11.45
CA VAL A 17 17.13 -32.59 11.97
C VAL A 17 16.79 -33.65 10.91
N ALA A 18 17.76 -34.52 10.61
CA ALA A 18 17.68 -35.65 9.70
C ALA A 18 16.95 -36.86 10.32
N ALA A 19 16.18 -37.61 9.51
CA ALA A 19 16.09 -39.07 9.56
C ALA A 19 15.17 -39.63 8.46
N ASP A 20 15.75 -40.55 7.69
CA ASP A 20 15.20 -41.70 6.97
C ASP A 20 13.96 -41.62 6.03
N GLU A 21 14.25 -42.00 4.79
CA GLU A 21 13.38 -42.35 3.66
C GLU A 21 12.86 -43.81 3.83
N PRO A 22 11.80 -44.26 3.12
CA PRO A 22 11.99 -44.63 1.71
C PRO A 22 10.80 -44.40 0.75
N ARG A 23 11.18 -43.85 -0.41
CA ARG A 23 10.81 -44.19 -1.81
C ARG A 23 9.39 -44.68 -2.12
N GLN A 24 8.64 -43.84 -2.86
CA GLN A 24 7.99 -44.27 -4.10
C GLN A 24 8.18 -43.23 -5.20
N THR A 25 8.59 -43.75 -6.36
CA THR A 25 8.98 -43.05 -7.57
C THR A 25 7.77 -42.67 -8.41
N HIS A 26 7.54 -41.38 -8.64
CA HIS A 26 6.93 -40.91 -9.89
C HIS A 26 7.58 -39.59 -10.33
N SER A 27 8.15 -39.67 -11.52
CA SER A 27 8.63 -38.59 -12.38
C SER A 27 7.50 -37.60 -12.65
N ASP A 28 7.64 -36.36 -12.20
CA ASP A 28 7.42 -35.16 -13.02
C ASP A 28 7.84 -33.91 -12.22
N SER A 29 9.01 -33.38 -12.57
CA SER A 29 9.53 -32.13 -12.05
C SER A 29 8.81 -30.96 -12.71
N GLN A 30 7.67 -30.55 -12.17
CA GLN A 30 7.11 -29.22 -12.42
C GLN A 30 7.47 -28.29 -11.27
N VAL A 31 8.52 -27.50 -11.50
CA VAL A 31 8.79 -26.27 -10.74
C VAL A 31 7.53 -25.40 -10.84
N PRO A 32 6.99 -24.85 -9.73
CA PRO A 32 5.85 -23.95 -9.82
C PRO A 32 6.24 -22.76 -10.70
N GLU A 33 5.51 -22.58 -11.80
CA GLU A 33 5.62 -21.38 -12.64
C GLU A 33 5.45 -20.16 -11.76
N MET A 34 6.53 -19.39 -11.68
CA MET A 34 6.58 -18.07 -11.09
C MET A 34 5.51 -17.23 -11.80
N ILE A 35 4.53 -16.73 -11.04
CA ILE A 35 3.44 -15.88 -11.57
C ILE A 35 4.05 -14.80 -12.46
N ASP A 36 3.65 -14.78 -13.73
CA ASP A 36 4.14 -13.81 -14.69
C ASP A 36 3.59 -12.43 -14.30
N LEU A 37 4.49 -11.54 -13.88
CA LEU A 37 4.16 -10.16 -13.48
C LEU A 37 3.57 -9.34 -14.64
N ASP A 38 3.63 -9.85 -15.87
CA ASP A 38 3.01 -9.27 -17.05
C ASP A 38 1.46 -9.34 -17.02
N ASP A 39 0.85 -10.28 -16.27
CA ASP A 39 -0.61 -10.45 -16.21
C ASP A 39 -1.34 -9.44 -15.29
N LEU A 40 -0.59 -8.58 -14.59
CA LEU A 40 -1.13 -7.61 -13.63
C LEU A 40 -1.16 -6.15 -14.13
N GLN A 41 -0.92 -5.88 -15.41
CA GLN A 41 -0.80 -4.48 -15.89
C GLN A 41 -2.01 -4.01 -16.72
N PRO A 42 -2.94 -3.20 -16.15
CA PRO A 42 -3.78 -2.35 -16.96
C PRO A 42 -3.01 -1.06 -17.31
N PHE A 43 -3.05 -0.70 -18.59
CA PHE A 43 -2.62 0.59 -19.19
C PHE A 43 -1.13 0.81 -19.50
N GLY A 44 -0.72 0.49 -20.74
CA GLY A 44 0.21 1.31 -21.53
C GLY A 44 1.64 1.53 -21.00
N VAL A 45 2.04 0.79 -19.97
CA VAL A 45 3.42 0.71 -19.48
C VAL A 45 4.25 0.02 -20.57
N ALA A 46 5.45 0.54 -20.86
CA ALA A 46 6.30 -0.03 -21.89
C ALA A 46 6.45 -1.55 -21.70
N SER A 47 6.08 -2.32 -22.71
CA SER A 47 6.03 -3.78 -22.60
C SER A 47 7.41 -4.36 -22.23
N SER A 48 7.46 -5.51 -21.56
CA SER A 48 8.72 -6.23 -21.26
C SER A 48 9.63 -6.39 -22.49
N ARG A 49 9.01 -6.46 -23.68
CA ARG A 49 9.67 -6.50 -24.99
C ARG A 49 10.28 -5.15 -25.42
N GLU A 50 9.64 -4.04 -25.12
CA GLU A 50 10.17 -2.69 -25.36
C GLU A 50 11.38 -2.40 -24.47
N ILE A 51 11.32 -2.73 -23.18
CA ILE A 51 12.45 -2.58 -22.25
C ILE A 51 13.65 -3.40 -22.74
N THR A 52 13.41 -4.64 -23.17
CA THR A 52 14.45 -5.50 -23.74
C THR A 52 15.07 -4.89 -25.02
N THR A 53 14.26 -4.23 -25.84
CA THR A 53 14.73 -3.56 -27.06
C THR A 53 15.60 -2.35 -26.73
N LEU A 54 15.18 -1.54 -25.76
CA LEU A 54 15.96 -0.39 -25.27
C LEU A 54 17.29 -0.84 -24.65
N ILE A 55 17.32 -1.94 -23.89
CA ILE A 55 18.56 -2.51 -23.32
C ILE A 55 19.54 -2.90 -24.44
N ARG A 56 19.06 -3.48 -25.55
CA ARG A 56 19.91 -3.77 -26.71
C ARG A 56 20.45 -2.51 -27.37
N GLN A 57 19.64 -1.44 -27.43
CA GLN A 57 20.06 -0.15 -28.00
C GLN A 57 21.13 0.57 -27.17
N LEU A 58 21.33 0.21 -25.90
CA LEU A 58 22.47 0.69 -25.10
C LEU A 58 23.84 0.30 -25.71
N GLY A 59 23.89 -0.74 -26.56
CA GLY A 59 25.09 -1.16 -27.29
C GLY A 59 25.15 -0.66 -28.74
N ALA A 60 24.26 0.24 -29.16
CA ALA A 60 24.23 0.74 -30.53
C ALA A 60 25.54 1.46 -30.89
N LYS A 61 26.02 1.36 -32.15
CA LYS A 61 27.25 2.04 -32.59
C LYS A 61 27.17 3.57 -32.50
N GLN A 62 25.99 4.13 -32.76
CA GLN A 62 25.77 5.57 -32.73
C GLN A 62 25.52 6.06 -31.30
N PHE A 63 26.27 7.07 -30.87
CA PHE A 63 26.15 7.68 -29.54
C PHE A 63 24.73 8.20 -29.26
N LYS A 64 24.12 8.92 -30.22
CA LYS A 64 22.76 9.46 -30.09
C LYS A 64 21.71 8.37 -29.80
N ALA A 65 21.86 7.20 -30.40
CA ALA A 65 20.94 6.07 -30.17
C ALA A 65 21.10 5.49 -28.76
N ARG A 66 22.34 5.37 -28.26
CA ARG A 66 22.61 4.93 -26.88
C ARG A 66 22.05 5.90 -25.86
N GLU A 67 22.26 7.20 -26.08
CA GLU A 67 21.77 8.27 -25.21
C GLU A 67 20.23 8.33 -25.18
N SER A 68 19.58 8.22 -26.35
CA SER A 68 18.11 8.15 -26.42
C SER A 68 17.54 6.93 -25.70
N ALA A 69 18.16 5.76 -25.85
CA ALA A 69 17.73 4.54 -25.17
C ALA A 69 17.91 4.63 -23.65
N GLN A 70 19.04 5.19 -23.21
CA GLN A 70 19.32 5.47 -21.80
C GLN A 70 18.30 6.43 -21.21
N ASN A 71 18.04 7.58 -21.84
CA ASN A 71 17.06 8.56 -21.37
C ASN A 71 15.65 7.96 -21.28
N THR A 72 15.32 7.06 -22.22
CA THR A 72 14.02 6.37 -22.23
C THR A 72 13.95 5.37 -21.08
N LEU A 73 14.97 4.53 -20.86
CA LEU A 73 15.03 3.59 -19.73
C LEU A 73 15.02 4.31 -18.37
N GLU A 74 15.73 5.43 -18.27
CA GLU A 74 15.69 6.30 -17.12
C GLU A 74 14.28 6.88 -16.93
N SER A 75 13.57 7.27 -17.99
CA SER A 75 12.18 7.76 -17.87
C SER A 75 11.19 6.67 -17.41
N LEU A 76 11.45 5.40 -17.73
CA LEU A 76 10.65 4.24 -17.32
C LEU A 76 10.86 3.86 -15.85
N GLY A 77 12.08 4.06 -15.33
CA GLY A 77 12.29 4.07 -13.90
C GLY A 77 12.21 2.72 -13.19
N MET A 78 11.47 2.65 -12.09
CA MET A 78 11.41 1.43 -11.26
C MET A 78 10.82 0.23 -12.00
N ILE A 79 9.96 0.47 -12.99
CA ILE A 79 9.40 -0.57 -13.86
C ILE A 79 10.51 -1.24 -14.68
N ALA A 80 11.54 -0.49 -15.09
CA ALA A 80 12.67 -1.04 -15.83
C ALA A 80 13.63 -1.85 -14.95
N VAL A 81 13.65 -1.62 -13.63
CA VAL A 81 14.71 -2.17 -12.75
C VAL A 81 14.80 -3.69 -12.71
N PRO A 82 13.70 -4.47 -12.55
CA PRO A 82 13.80 -5.93 -12.57
C PRO A 82 14.48 -6.47 -13.83
N ARG A 83 14.20 -5.83 -14.98
CA ARG A 83 14.76 -6.23 -16.27
C ARG A 83 16.19 -5.74 -16.48
N LEU A 84 16.51 -4.52 -16.04
CA LEU A 84 17.87 -3.99 -16.02
C LEU A 84 18.78 -4.86 -15.15
N GLU A 85 18.27 -5.41 -14.05
CA GLU A 85 19.00 -6.35 -13.19
C GLU A 85 19.20 -7.72 -13.84
N ALA A 86 18.16 -8.27 -14.47
CA ALA A 86 18.28 -9.50 -15.26
C ALA A 86 19.28 -9.35 -16.43
N ALA A 87 19.48 -8.12 -16.93
CA ALA A 87 20.41 -7.81 -18.01
C ALA A 87 21.87 -7.59 -17.56
N ARG A 88 22.19 -7.64 -16.25
CA ARG A 88 23.56 -7.42 -15.75
C ARG A 88 24.57 -8.47 -16.23
N GLY A 89 24.10 -9.62 -16.70
CA GLY A 89 24.93 -10.71 -17.28
C GLY A 89 25.39 -10.48 -18.73
N ILE A 90 24.98 -9.38 -19.39
CA ILE A 90 25.40 -9.08 -20.77
C ILE A 90 26.92 -8.85 -20.84
N LYS A 91 27.59 -9.46 -21.82
CA LYS A 91 29.06 -9.41 -21.96
C LYS A 91 29.60 -8.03 -22.40
N ASP A 92 28.82 -7.27 -23.16
CA ASP A 92 29.21 -5.96 -23.70
C ASP A 92 29.59 -4.97 -22.56
N PRO A 93 30.84 -4.46 -22.53
CA PRO A 93 31.28 -3.50 -21.51
C PRO A 93 30.50 -2.17 -21.50
N GLU A 94 30.12 -1.63 -22.66
CA GLU A 94 29.39 -0.35 -22.77
C GLU A 94 27.98 -0.52 -22.19
N VAL A 95 27.31 -1.62 -22.54
CA VAL A 95 25.97 -1.94 -22.01
C VAL A 95 26.03 -2.12 -20.49
N ARG A 96 27.03 -2.82 -19.96
CA ARG A 96 27.18 -3.03 -18.50
C ARG A 96 27.41 -1.74 -17.73
N MET A 97 28.21 -0.81 -18.29
CA MET A 97 28.45 0.50 -17.69
C MET A 97 27.14 1.28 -17.61
N ARG A 98 26.42 1.42 -18.74
CA ARG A 98 25.15 2.15 -18.78
C ARG A 98 24.07 1.52 -17.92
N LEU A 99 23.96 0.18 -17.89
CA LEU A 99 23.01 -0.51 -17.00
C LEU A 99 23.27 -0.17 -15.53
N ARG A 100 24.55 -0.10 -15.12
CA ARG A 100 24.94 0.30 -13.77
C ARG A 100 24.57 1.75 -13.49
N ASP A 101 24.89 2.66 -14.41
CA ASP A 101 24.63 4.10 -14.27
C ASP A 101 23.13 4.38 -14.21
N ILE A 102 22.34 3.73 -15.06
CA ILE A 102 20.87 3.82 -15.07
C ILE A 102 20.30 3.27 -13.76
N CYS A 103 20.72 2.08 -13.32
CA CYS A 103 20.25 1.52 -12.05
C CYS A 103 20.63 2.41 -10.86
N GLN A 104 21.85 2.96 -10.88
CA GLN A 104 22.33 3.86 -9.84
C GLN A 104 21.57 5.19 -9.88
N ALA A 105 21.29 5.76 -11.05
CA ALA A 105 20.51 6.98 -11.21
C ALA A 105 19.07 6.80 -10.74
N ILE A 106 18.41 5.71 -11.15
CA ILE A 106 17.05 5.36 -10.71
C ILE A 106 16.99 5.17 -9.18
N ARG A 107 18.02 4.58 -8.58
CA ARG A 107 18.09 4.29 -7.14
C ARG A 107 18.53 5.47 -6.28
N ALA A 108 19.48 6.26 -6.76
CA ALA A 108 20.09 7.37 -6.02
C ALA A 108 19.24 8.64 -6.10
N ASP A 109 18.47 8.83 -7.16
CA ASP A 109 17.84 10.11 -7.40
C ASP A 109 16.41 10.15 -6.84
N ALA A 110 16.29 10.51 -5.56
CA ALA A 110 15.03 10.94 -4.96
C ALA A 110 14.39 12.08 -5.78
N LYS A 111 15.17 12.94 -6.44
CA LYS A 111 14.64 13.98 -7.35
C LYS A 111 14.18 13.41 -8.69
N TRP A 112 14.66 12.25 -9.13
CA TRP A 112 14.15 11.53 -10.30
C TRP A 112 12.80 10.88 -9.98
N ARG A 113 12.67 10.19 -8.83
CA ARG A 113 11.36 9.73 -8.33
C ARG A 113 10.40 10.91 -8.25
N ILE A 114 10.85 12.05 -7.72
CA ILE A 114 10.04 13.29 -7.66
C ILE A 114 9.68 13.82 -9.04
N ARG A 115 10.61 13.90 -10.00
CA ARG A 115 10.33 14.43 -11.34
C ARG A 115 9.40 13.52 -12.13
N VAL A 116 9.66 12.21 -12.18
CA VAL A 116 8.85 11.24 -12.91
C VAL A 116 7.48 11.09 -12.26
N LEU A 117 7.40 11.01 -10.94
CA LEU A 117 6.11 10.98 -10.24
C LEU A 117 5.36 12.30 -10.41
N LYS A 118 6.01 13.47 -10.41
CA LYS A 118 5.33 14.75 -10.74
C LYS A 118 4.77 14.73 -12.16
N SER A 119 5.53 14.25 -13.15
CA SER A 119 5.06 14.16 -14.53
C SER A 119 3.91 13.17 -14.68
N TYR A 120 4.01 11.99 -14.06
CA TYR A 120 2.95 10.98 -14.04
C TYR A 120 1.70 11.50 -13.32
N MET A 121 1.84 12.09 -12.14
CA MET A 121 0.72 12.64 -11.37
C MET A 121 0.06 13.82 -12.07
N LYS A 122 0.83 14.67 -12.77
CA LYS A 122 0.27 15.73 -13.63
C LYS A 122 -0.52 15.18 -14.82
N ALA A 123 -0.17 14.00 -15.31
CA ALA A 123 -0.88 13.33 -16.39
C ALA A 123 -2.12 12.54 -15.90
N SER A 124 -2.02 11.92 -14.72
CA SER A 124 -3.02 11.00 -14.18
C SER A 124 -4.00 11.64 -13.20
N LEU A 125 -3.62 12.74 -12.55
CA LEU A 125 -4.44 13.47 -11.58
C LEU A 125 -4.51 14.96 -11.96
N PRO A 126 -5.66 15.62 -11.74
CA PRO A 126 -5.74 17.08 -11.76
C PRO A 126 -4.67 17.68 -10.83
N ASN A 127 -4.04 18.80 -11.22
CA ASN A 127 -2.94 19.41 -10.47
C ASN A 127 -3.28 19.79 -9.01
N ASP A 128 -4.55 19.75 -8.61
CA ASP A 128 -5.03 20.04 -7.25
C ASP A 128 -5.14 18.81 -6.34
N ASN A 129 -4.85 17.61 -6.86
CA ASN A 129 -5.05 16.33 -6.17
C ASN A 129 -3.75 15.75 -5.57
N TYR A 130 -2.64 16.51 -5.55
CA TYR A 130 -1.43 16.08 -4.86
C TYR A 130 -0.49 17.23 -4.49
N SER A 131 0.35 17.01 -3.49
CA SER A 131 1.41 17.90 -3.06
C SER A 131 2.63 17.13 -2.55
N ILE A 132 3.78 17.78 -2.56
CA ILE A 132 5.04 17.23 -2.04
C ILE A 132 5.58 18.22 -1.03
N ASN A 133 5.84 17.76 0.19
CA ASN A 133 6.34 18.64 1.24
C ASN A 133 7.85 18.90 1.09
N ARG A 134 8.38 19.80 1.92
CA ARG A 134 9.82 20.17 1.89
C ARG A 134 10.77 19.00 2.20
N LYS A 135 10.28 17.92 2.84
CA LYS A 135 11.04 16.70 3.13
C LYS A 135 10.99 15.69 1.97
N GLY A 136 10.28 16.01 0.88
CA GLY A 136 10.10 15.12 -0.26
C GLY A 136 9.04 14.03 -0.03
N GLU A 137 8.24 14.13 1.02
CA GLU A 137 7.14 13.20 1.25
C GLU A 137 5.95 13.57 0.37
N TYR A 138 5.27 12.55 -0.16
CA TYR A 138 4.15 12.71 -1.06
C TYR A 138 2.84 12.66 -0.28
N HIS A 139 2.04 13.69 -0.50
CA HIS A 139 0.68 13.80 0.01
C HIS A 139 -0.25 13.79 -1.20
N CYS A 140 -1.10 12.77 -1.30
CA CYS A 140 -2.04 12.61 -2.40
C CYS A 140 -3.47 12.78 -1.88
N GLU A 141 -4.25 13.56 -2.60
CA GLU A 141 -5.69 13.73 -2.39
C GLU A 141 -6.43 13.23 -3.63
N VAL A 142 -7.08 12.08 -3.52
CA VAL A 142 -7.83 11.47 -4.60
C VAL A 142 -9.32 11.77 -4.39
N LYS A 143 -9.94 12.41 -5.38
CA LYS A 143 -11.39 12.59 -5.45
C LYS A 143 -11.97 11.55 -6.40
N LEU A 144 -12.66 10.56 -5.85
CA LEU A 144 -13.32 9.51 -6.63
C LEU A 144 -14.76 9.94 -6.88
N PHE A 145 -15.11 10.26 -8.13
CA PHE A 145 -16.47 10.67 -8.49
C PHE A 145 -17.29 9.46 -8.99
N ALA A 146 -18.63 9.59 -8.95
CA ALA A 146 -19.51 8.56 -9.45
C ALA A 146 -19.22 8.27 -10.95
N GLY A 147 -18.92 7.01 -11.28
CA GLY A 147 -18.66 6.54 -12.65
C GLY A 147 -17.21 6.19 -12.97
N ALA A 148 -16.23 6.71 -12.22
CA ALA A 148 -14.80 6.39 -12.36
C ALA A 148 -14.04 6.80 -11.08
N GLY A 149 -13.55 5.92 -10.21
CA GLY A 149 -13.58 4.48 -10.11
C GLY A 149 -13.11 4.11 -8.70
N SER A 150 -13.38 2.90 -8.27
CA SER A 150 -12.86 2.31 -7.04
C SER A 150 -11.33 2.13 -7.04
N ASP A 151 -10.72 2.35 -8.19
CA ASP A 151 -9.39 1.88 -8.54
C ASP A 151 -8.31 2.88 -8.12
N LEU A 152 -7.36 2.40 -7.32
CA LEU A 152 -6.18 3.13 -6.86
C LEU A 152 -4.89 2.63 -7.53
N SER A 153 -4.97 1.82 -8.60
CA SER A 153 -3.82 1.17 -9.24
C SER A 153 -2.78 2.17 -9.77
N PHE A 154 -3.17 3.40 -10.09
CA PHE A 154 -2.23 4.48 -10.44
C PHE A 154 -1.28 4.86 -9.30
N LEU A 155 -1.55 4.43 -8.06
CA LEU A 155 -0.67 4.63 -6.90
C LEU A 155 0.37 3.51 -6.72
N LEU A 156 0.33 2.44 -7.52
CA LEU A 156 1.22 1.29 -7.34
C LEU A 156 2.69 1.71 -7.42
N GLY A 157 3.49 1.32 -6.42
CA GLY A 157 4.92 1.64 -6.34
C GLY A 157 5.24 3.10 -6.00
N MET A 158 4.23 3.93 -5.73
CA MET A 158 4.43 5.31 -5.34
C MET A 158 4.82 5.42 -3.85
N PRO A 159 5.78 6.29 -3.49
CA PRO A 159 6.17 6.54 -2.10
C PRO A 159 5.19 7.50 -1.39
N VAL A 160 3.89 7.22 -1.44
CA VAL A 160 2.86 8.04 -0.79
C VAL A 160 2.90 7.84 0.72
N VAL A 161 3.06 8.93 1.46
CA VAL A 161 3.10 8.94 2.93
C VAL A 161 1.74 9.35 3.50
N GLU A 162 0.99 10.17 2.76
CA GLU A 162 -0.38 10.54 3.10
C GLU A 162 -1.30 10.40 1.91
N LEU A 163 -2.39 9.66 2.11
CA LEU A 163 -3.44 9.48 1.13
C LEU A 163 -4.77 9.93 1.73
N ARG A 164 -5.45 10.82 1.02
CA ARG A 164 -6.83 11.21 1.32
C ARG A 164 -7.72 10.82 0.16
N VAL A 165 -8.76 10.05 0.42
CA VAL A 165 -9.77 9.63 -0.56
C VAL A 165 -11.08 10.29 -0.18
N HIS A 166 -11.62 11.13 -1.06
CA HIS A 166 -12.86 11.87 -0.81
C HIS A 166 -13.93 11.58 -1.85
N LYS A 167 -15.19 11.85 -1.45
CA LYS A 167 -16.39 11.79 -2.30
C LYS A 167 -16.66 10.43 -2.91
N CYS A 168 -16.13 9.36 -2.33
CA CYS A 168 -16.27 8.02 -2.87
C CYS A 168 -17.68 7.47 -2.66
N THR A 169 -18.39 7.23 -3.77
CA THR A 169 -19.78 6.71 -3.80
C THR A 169 -19.87 5.22 -4.14
N SER A 170 -18.73 4.55 -4.37
CA SER A 170 -18.56 3.12 -4.60
C SER A 170 -17.62 2.52 -3.54
N ASN A 171 -17.52 1.19 -3.45
CA ASN A 171 -16.50 0.57 -2.59
C ASN A 171 -15.11 0.86 -3.18
N VAL A 172 -14.09 1.13 -2.35
CA VAL A 172 -12.72 1.45 -2.80
C VAL A 172 -11.87 0.18 -2.79
N ASP A 173 -11.11 -0.06 -3.84
CA ASP A 173 -10.08 -1.09 -3.84
C ASP A 173 -8.80 -0.54 -3.20
N LEU A 174 -8.40 -1.17 -2.10
CA LEU A 174 -7.22 -0.81 -1.31
C LEU A 174 -6.02 -1.71 -1.59
N ALA A 175 -6.15 -2.73 -2.46
CA ALA A 175 -5.04 -3.61 -2.82
C ALA A 175 -3.77 -2.88 -3.29
N PRO A 176 -3.85 -1.77 -4.07
CA PRO A 176 -2.68 -1.01 -4.48
C PRO A 176 -1.88 -0.37 -3.34
N LEU A 177 -2.43 -0.34 -2.12
CA LEU A 177 -1.77 0.28 -0.96
C LEU A 177 -0.78 -0.65 -0.26
N VAL A 178 -0.82 -1.95 -0.54
CA VAL A 178 0.01 -2.96 0.14
C VAL A 178 1.50 -2.66 -0.08
N GLY A 179 2.27 -2.64 1.02
CA GLY A 179 3.71 -2.38 0.99
C GLY A 179 4.11 -0.91 0.81
N MET A 180 3.15 0.02 0.75
CA MET A 180 3.46 1.46 0.68
C MET A 180 3.98 1.99 2.03
N PRO A 181 4.81 3.06 2.02
CA PRO A 181 5.27 3.71 3.25
C PRO A 181 4.19 4.63 3.86
N LEU A 182 2.92 4.25 3.74
CA LEU A 182 1.77 5.08 4.07
C LEU A 182 1.62 5.23 5.59
N GLN A 183 1.64 6.48 6.07
CA GLN A 183 1.53 6.81 7.49
C GLN A 183 0.21 7.49 7.85
N ARG A 184 -0.42 8.15 6.89
CA ARG A 184 -1.67 8.89 7.12
C ARG A 184 -2.68 8.50 6.05
N LEU A 185 -3.79 7.92 6.48
CA LEU A 185 -4.87 7.52 5.60
C LEU A 185 -6.17 8.17 6.05
N THR A 186 -6.82 8.86 5.13
CA THR A 186 -8.15 9.40 5.33
C THR A 186 -9.05 8.90 4.21
N ILE A 187 -10.14 8.21 4.53
CA ILE A 187 -11.13 7.77 3.54
C ILE A 187 -12.51 8.27 3.96
N TYR A 188 -13.10 9.09 3.11
CA TYR A 188 -14.51 9.47 3.16
C TYR A 188 -15.29 8.70 2.10
N CYS A 189 -15.92 7.60 2.50
CA CYS A 189 -16.61 6.67 1.61
C CYS A 189 -17.85 6.08 2.27
N ASP A 190 -18.99 6.12 1.58
CA ASP A 190 -20.25 5.58 2.10
C ASP A 190 -20.40 4.06 1.91
N LYS A 191 -19.49 3.41 1.17
CA LYS A 191 -19.63 2.00 0.76
C LYS A 191 -18.42 1.12 1.07
N LEU A 192 -17.43 1.63 1.80
CA LEU A 192 -16.25 0.86 2.18
C LEU A 192 -16.63 -0.22 3.20
N THR A 193 -16.29 -1.47 2.89
CA THR A 193 -16.65 -2.64 3.73
C THR A 193 -15.43 -3.44 4.21
N ASN A 194 -14.29 -3.33 3.52
CA ASN A 194 -13.13 -4.17 3.75
C ASN A 194 -11.85 -3.33 3.72
N ILE A 195 -11.04 -3.46 4.77
CA ILE A 195 -9.76 -2.78 4.95
C ILE A 195 -8.60 -3.76 5.22
N SER A 196 -8.75 -5.03 4.86
CA SER A 196 -7.74 -6.08 5.08
C SER A 196 -6.36 -5.72 4.51
N HIS A 197 -6.32 -5.03 3.36
CA HIS A 197 -5.10 -4.55 2.70
C HIS A 197 -4.32 -3.48 3.49
N LEU A 198 -4.89 -2.94 4.57
CA LEU A 198 -4.17 -2.00 5.45
C LEU A 198 -3.24 -2.70 6.44
N ALA A 199 -3.32 -4.03 6.56
CA ALA A 199 -2.49 -4.81 7.48
C ALA A 199 -1.00 -4.64 7.15
N GLY A 200 -0.18 -4.44 8.19
CA GLY A 200 1.27 -4.30 8.07
C GLY A 200 1.76 -2.95 7.51
N LEU A 201 0.86 -2.02 7.17
CA LEU A 201 1.25 -0.67 6.78
C LEU A 201 1.73 0.15 8.00
N PRO A 202 2.69 1.07 7.84
CA PRO A 202 3.23 1.87 8.94
C PRO A 202 2.30 3.06 9.31
N LEU A 203 0.99 2.80 9.44
CA LEU A 203 -0.03 3.83 9.69
C LEU A 203 0.10 4.41 11.10
N ARG A 204 0.04 5.73 11.19
CA ARG A 204 0.04 6.53 12.43
C ARG A 204 -1.27 7.27 12.64
N ARG A 205 -1.96 7.63 11.56
CA ARG A 205 -3.26 8.29 11.60
C ARG A 205 -4.19 7.67 10.57
N VAL A 206 -5.33 7.18 11.03
CA VAL A 206 -6.38 6.59 10.20
C VAL A 206 -7.69 7.29 10.50
N VAL A 207 -8.35 7.79 9.46
CA VAL A 207 -9.70 8.34 9.52
C VAL A 207 -10.55 7.61 8.49
N LEU A 208 -11.51 6.81 8.95
CA LEU A 208 -12.45 6.06 8.13
C LEU A 208 -13.85 6.54 8.49
N SER A 209 -14.45 7.32 7.60
CA SER A 209 -15.71 7.99 7.90
C SER A 209 -16.63 7.95 6.69
N GLY A 210 -17.93 7.73 6.92
CA GLY A 210 -18.91 7.90 5.86
C GLY A 210 -19.03 9.37 5.46
N GLY A 211 -19.26 9.61 4.16
CA GLY A 211 -19.42 10.96 3.62
C GLY A 211 -20.79 11.55 3.96
N ARG A 212 -21.87 10.85 3.57
CA ARG A 212 -23.26 11.27 3.80
C ARG A 212 -23.99 10.40 4.83
N GLY A 213 -23.56 9.15 5.03
CA GLY A 213 -24.18 8.21 5.97
C GLY A 213 -23.16 7.47 6.82
N ASP A 214 -23.59 6.39 7.47
CA ASP A 214 -22.68 5.46 8.13
C ASP A 214 -22.01 4.55 7.10
N MET A 215 -20.68 4.41 7.20
CA MET A 215 -19.88 3.49 6.40
C MET A 215 -20.12 2.05 6.87
N PRO A 216 -20.43 1.10 5.97
CA PRO A 216 -20.76 -0.29 6.33
C PRO A 216 -19.58 -1.13 6.85
N LEU A 217 -18.44 -0.51 7.14
CA LEU A 217 -17.25 -1.13 7.71
C LEU A 217 -17.54 -1.64 9.13
N ARG A 218 -17.24 -2.91 9.38
CA ARG A 218 -17.46 -3.57 10.68
C ARG A 218 -16.19 -4.15 11.30
N ASP A 219 -15.28 -4.64 10.45
CA ASP A 219 -14.07 -5.34 10.87
C ASP A 219 -12.85 -4.42 10.77
N ILE A 220 -12.14 -4.27 11.88
CA ILE A 220 -10.94 -3.43 12.02
C ILE A 220 -9.69 -4.22 12.41
N ARG A 221 -9.71 -5.56 12.33
CA ARG A 221 -8.57 -6.40 12.73
C ARG A 221 -7.29 -6.09 11.97
N SER A 222 -7.38 -5.59 10.74
CA SER A 222 -6.19 -5.19 9.98
C SER A 222 -5.46 -3.97 10.55
N LEU A 223 -6.09 -3.21 11.45
CA LEU A 223 -5.47 -2.08 12.15
C LEU A 223 -4.71 -2.50 13.42
N ALA A 224 -4.80 -3.77 13.83
CA ALA A 224 -4.09 -4.31 14.98
C ALA A 224 -2.56 -4.33 14.76
N ASP A 225 -1.79 -4.26 15.85
CA ASP A 225 -0.33 -4.38 15.86
C ASP A 225 0.43 -3.31 15.03
N GLN A 226 -0.20 -2.15 14.80
CA GLN A 226 0.39 -1.02 14.10
C GLN A 226 0.84 0.09 15.07
N SER A 227 1.75 0.97 14.63
CA SER A 227 2.15 2.18 15.37
C SER A 227 1.10 3.31 15.30
N LEU A 228 -0.18 2.94 15.39
CA LEU A 228 -1.31 3.83 15.23
C LEU A 228 -1.44 4.74 16.46
N GLN A 229 -1.58 6.03 16.23
CA GLN A 229 -1.70 7.06 17.28
C GLN A 229 -3.07 7.75 17.26
N HIS A 230 -3.70 7.84 16.09
CA HIS A 230 -4.98 8.50 15.91
C HIS A 230 -5.88 7.61 15.07
N LEU A 231 -7.06 7.28 15.60
CA LEU A 231 -8.06 6.49 14.91
C LEU A 231 -9.42 7.19 14.98
N ASP A 232 -10.02 7.47 13.83
CA ASP A 232 -11.42 7.89 13.74
C ASP A 232 -12.19 6.87 12.90
N ILE A 233 -13.16 6.23 13.56
CA ILE A 233 -14.13 5.29 13.01
C ILE A 233 -15.55 5.69 13.45
N GLY A 234 -15.78 6.97 13.79
CA GLY A 234 -17.02 7.46 14.39
C GLY A 234 -18.27 7.30 13.51
N LYS A 235 -18.10 7.23 12.19
CA LYS A 235 -19.19 7.00 11.21
C LYS A 235 -19.07 5.64 10.54
N THR A 236 -18.71 4.61 11.30
CA THR A 236 -18.63 3.23 10.82
C THR A 236 -19.66 2.35 11.55
N MET A 237 -19.81 1.11 11.09
CA MET A 237 -20.66 0.09 11.69
C MET A 237 -19.88 -0.85 12.63
N VAL A 238 -18.69 -0.44 13.10
CA VAL A 238 -17.87 -1.20 14.04
C VAL A 238 -18.57 -1.32 15.38
N THR A 239 -18.61 -2.54 15.93
CA THR A 239 -19.24 -2.85 17.21
C THR A 239 -18.24 -3.37 18.27
N ASP A 240 -17.03 -3.75 17.85
CA ASP A 240 -16.04 -4.40 18.70
C ASP A 240 -14.68 -3.71 18.55
N LEU A 241 -14.15 -3.19 19.66
CA LEU A 241 -12.85 -2.53 19.74
C LEU A 241 -11.73 -3.46 20.25
N THR A 242 -12.02 -4.71 20.61
CA THR A 242 -11.00 -5.66 21.08
C THR A 242 -9.79 -5.83 20.15
N PRO A 243 -9.90 -5.71 18.80
CA PRO A 243 -8.71 -5.77 17.94
C PRO A 243 -7.69 -4.65 18.19
N LEU A 244 -8.09 -3.57 18.88
CA LEU A 244 -7.21 -2.45 19.19
C LEU A 244 -6.36 -2.66 20.46
N LYS A 245 -6.50 -3.80 21.15
CA LYS A 245 -5.82 -4.08 22.43
C LYS A 245 -4.30 -3.91 22.37
N SER A 246 -3.66 -4.23 21.25
CA SER A 246 -2.22 -4.10 21.07
C SER A 246 -1.76 -2.72 20.58
N CYS A 247 -2.70 -1.82 20.26
CA CYS A 247 -2.40 -0.46 19.82
C CYS A 247 -2.08 0.45 21.02
N ASN A 248 -1.37 1.56 20.75
CA ASN A 248 -1.11 2.60 21.75
C ASN A 248 -1.60 3.96 21.22
N LEU A 249 -2.92 4.13 21.18
CA LEU A 249 -3.57 5.32 20.64
C LEU A 249 -3.41 6.51 21.58
N SER A 250 -3.26 7.69 21.00
CA SER A 250 -3.37 8.99 21.69
C SER A 250 -4.78 9.56 21.55
N THR A 251 -5.48 9.26 20.46
CA THR A 251 -6.85 9.72 20.24
C THR A 251 -7.65 8.65 19.51
N ILE A 252 -8.88 8.42 19.97
CA ILE A 252 -9.85 7.56 19.29
C ILE A 252 -11.22 8.24 19.21
N VAL A 253 -11.87 8.12 18.05
CA VAL A 253 -13.27 8.49 17.84
C VAL A 253 -14.02 7.27 17.30
N PHE A 254 -15.12 6.91 17.96
CA PHE A 254 -16.00 5.81 17.59
C PHE A 254 -17.46 6.14 17.93
N ASN A 255 -18.40 5.38 17.38
CA ASN A 255 -19.81 5.58 17.68
C ASN A 255 -20.20 4.87 18.98
N SER A 256 -20.38 5.62 20.08
CA SER A 256 -20.76 5.07 21.39
C SER A 256 -22.08 4.29 21.38
N ASN A 257 -23.01 4.58 20.46
CA ASN A 257 -24.28 3.87 20.36
C ASN A 257 -24.16 2.51 19.63
N ARG A 258 -23.01 2.23 19.01
CA ARG A 258 -22.77 1.00 18.23
C ARG A 258 -21.77 0.06 18.87
N VAL A 259 -20.73 0.61 19.49
CA VAL A 259 -19.70 -0.19 20.15
C VAL A 259 -20.31 -0.85 21.39
N THR A 260 -20.36 -2.17 21.38
CA THR A 260 -20.88 -3.00 22.48
C THR A 260 -19.80 -3.83 23.16
N ASN A 261 -18.60 -3.93 22.56
CA ASN A 261 -17.49 -4.71 23.10
C ASN A 261 -16.16 -3.97 22.98
N GLY A 262 -15.25 -4.27 23.91
CA GLY A 262 -13.84 -3.88 23.82
C GLY A 262 -13.51 -2.44 24.19
N VAL A 263 -14.46 -1.63 24.70
CA VAL A 263 -14.16 -0.26 25.18
C VAL A 263 -13.08 -0.31 26.27
N GLU A 264 -13.15 -1.30 27.16
CA GLU A 264 -12.20 -1.49 28.27
C GLU A 264 -10.74 -1.64 27.83
N VAL A 265 -10.46 -2.15 26.62
CA VAL A 265 -9.07 -2.26 26.13
C VAL A 265 -8.39 -0.90 25.96
N LEU A 266 -9.18 0.17 25.88
CA LEU A 266 -8.67 1.54 25.80
C LEU A 266 -8.09 2.02 27.14
N ARG A 267 -8.43 1.40 28.29
CA ARG A 267 -7.86 1.77 29.60
C ARG A 267 -6.38 1.41 29.73
N ASP A 268 -5.97 0.35 29.06
CA ASP A 268 -4.59 -0.15 29.08
C ASP A 268 -3.63 0.76 28.28
N MET A 269 -4.16 1.73 27.53
CA MET A 269 -3.40 2.64 26.70
C MET A 269 -2.90 3.85 27.51
N ALA A 270 -1.68 3.75 28.06
CA ALA A 270 -1.07 4.81 28.88
C ALA A 270 -0.95 6.18 28.17
N GLY A 271 -0.88 6.19 26.84
CA GLY A 271 -0.76 7.40 26.03
C GLY A 271 -2.08 8.04 25.60
N LEU A 272 -3.23 7.49 26.00
CA LEU A 272 -4.55 7.90 25.50
C LEU A 272 -4.98 9.25 26.12
N GLN A 273 -5.12 10.26 25.26
CA GLN A 273 -5.44 11.63 25.66
C GLN A 273 -6.93 11.94 25.50
N SER A 274 -7.54 11.46 24.42
CA SER A 274 -8.92 11.80 24.05
C SER A 274 -9.70 10.61 23.50
N ILE A 275 -10.96 10.49 23.93
CA ILE A 275 -11.95 9.51 23.48
C ILE A 275 -13.21 10.30 23.09
N ASN A 276 -13.65 10.17 21.83
CA ASN A 276 -14.83 10.88 21.29
C ASN A 276 -14.80 12.38 21.58
N ASP A 277 -13.68 13.02 21.22
CA ASP A 277 -13.40 14.45 21.39
C ASP A 277 -13.44 14.95 22.85
N THR A 278 -13.45 14.03 23.82
CA THR A 278 -13.45 14.31 25.26
C THR A 278 -12.15 13.81 25.88
N ALA A 279 -11.61 14.53 26.87
CA ALA A 279 -10.43 14.07 27.60
C ALA A 279 -10.67 12.66 28.19
N ALA A 280 -9.71 11.75 28.03
CA ALA A 280 -9.88 10.34 28.42
C ALA A 280 -10.33 10.18 29.88
N LYS A 281 -9.77 10.98 30.79
CA LYS A 281 -10.17 11.01 32.22
C LYS A 281 -11.67 11.33 32.39
N THR A 282 -12.17 12.33 31.67
CA THR A 282 -13.57 12.74 31.73
C THR A 282 -14.48 11.70 31.09
N PHE A 283 -14.07 11.10 29.97
CA PHE A 283 -14.81 10.00 29.34
C PHE A 283 -15.02 8.85 30.33
N TRP A 284 -13.97 8.40 31.03
CA TRP A 284 -14.08 7.29 31.98
C TRP A 284 -14.97 7.61 33.18
N GLN A 285 -14.97 8.84 33.68
CA GLN A 285 -15.90 9.26 34.74
C GLN A 285 -17.35 9.08 34.30
N THR A 286 -17.72 9.59 33.13
CA THR A 286 -19.08 9.44 32.59
C THR A 286 -19.42 7.98 32.26
N TYR A 287 -18.46 7.24 31.68
CA TYR A 287 -18.67 5.85 31.31
C TYR A 287 -18.94 4.97 32.54
N ASP A 288 -18.12 5.11 33.59
CA ASP A 288 -18.25 4.35 34.84
C ASP A 288 -19.56 4.68 35.59
N GLU A 289 -20.06 5.91 35.46
CA GLU A 289 -21.39 6.28 35.97
C GLU A 289 -22.52 5.66 35.17
N SER A 290 -22.36 5.50 33.84
CA SER A 290 -23.42 4.99 32.96
C SER A 290 -23.65 3.47 33.05
N ILE A 291 -22.66 2.72 33.56
CA ILE A 291 -22.72 1.26 33.69
C ILE A 291 -23.01 0.78 35.13
N ARG A 292 -23.19 1.72 36.07
CA ARG A 292 -23.64 1.45 37.45
C ARG A 292 -25.16 1.36 37.53
#